data_AF-A0A937AJU8-F1
#
_entry.id   AF-A0A937AJU8-F1
#
_cell.length_a   1.000
_cell.length_b   1.000
_cell.length_c   1.000
_cell.angle_alpha   90.00
_cell.angle_beta   90.00
_cell.angle_gamma   90.00
#
_symmetry.space_group_name_H-M   'P 1'
#
loop_
_entity.id
_entity.type
_entity.pdbx_description
1 polymer ?
#
loop_
_entity_poly.entity_id
_entity_poly.type
_entity_poly.pdbx_seq_one_letter_code
_entity_poly.pdbx_strand_id
1 'polypeptide(L)'
;LMVTSKGAAGVTGSGFVILASTLSATKVIPIEGLALLLGVDRFMSEARAITNFIGNGVATIFLSNQEKMFDKQRMQKAFHQQG
;
A
#
# COMPACT_ATOMS: atom_id res chain seq x y z
N LEU A 1 1.68 2.65 20.66
CA LEU A 1 1.69 1.75 19.48
C LEU A 1 1.04 2.36 18.22
N MET A 2 0.08 3.28 18.34
CA MET A 2 -0.59 3.91 17.18
C MET A 2 0.29 4.92 16.40
N VAL A 3 1.19 5.64 17.07
CA VAL A 3 2.09 6.63 16.43
C VAL A 3 3.20 5.93 15.60
N THR A 4 3.70 4.78 16.05
CA THR A 4 4.65 3.95 15.28
C THR A 4 4.00 3.28 14.06
N SER A 5 2.72 2.90 14.16
CA SER A 5 1.96 2.32 13.04
C SER A 5 1.70 3.33 11.91
N LYS A 6 1.46 4.61 12.24
CA LYS A 6 1.39 5.70 11.25
C LYS A 6 2.77 6.19 10.79
N GLY A 7 3.80 6.11 11.64
CA GLY A 7 5.18 6.48 11.29
C GLY A 7 5.90 5.46 10.40
N ALA A 8 5.46 4.21 10.38
CA ALA A 8 5.92 3.17 9.44
C ALA A 8 5.32 3.33 8.02
N ALA A 9 4.40 4.27 7.82
CA ALA A 9 4.15 4.91 6.52
C ALA A 9 5.28 5.91 6.16
N GLY A 10 6.44 5.79 6.81
CA GLY A 10 7.67 6.50 6.50
C GLY A 10 8.02 6.26 5.05
N VAL A 11 7.66 7.24 4.23
CA VAL A 11 8.16 7.49 2.87
C VAL A 11 8.38 6.23 2.05
N THR A 12 7.30 5.77 1.39
CA THR A 12 7.39 4.85 0.26
C THR A 12 8.44 5.36 -0.72
N GLY A 13 9.42 4.52 -1.07
CA GLY A 13 10.56 4.87 -1.93
C GLY A 13 11.84 5.35 -1.23
N SER A 14 11.89 5.49 0.11
CA SER A 14 13.12 5.88 0.82
C SER A 14 14.27 4.87 0.65
N GLY A 15 13.97 3.57 0.63
CA GLY A 15 14.95 2.52 0.33
C GLY A 15 15.51 2.62 -1.09
N PHE A 16 14.69 3.03 -2.06
CA PHE A 16 15.14 3.28 -3.43
C PHE A 16 16.10 4.47 -3.50
N VAL A 17 15.81 5.58 -2.81
CA VAL A 17 16.68 6.76 -2.80
C VAL A 17 18.09 6.42 -2.27
N ILE A 18 18.18 5.57 -1.25
CA ILE A 18 19.45 5.08 -0.72
C ILE A 18 20.17 4.20 -1.76
N LEU A 19 19.47 3.25 -2.38
CA LEU A 19 20.02 2.40 -3.44
C LEU A 19 20.50 3.22 -4.64
N ALA A 20 19.72 4.19 -5.11
CA ALA A 20 20.10 5.09 -6.20
C ALA A 20 21.34 5.93 -5.86
N SER A 21 21.46 6.38 -4.61
CA SER A 21 22.64 7.11 -4.12
C SER A 21 23.90 6.22 -4.16
N THR A 22 23.81 4.98 -3.68
CA THR A 22 24.93 4.02 -3.72
C THR A 22 25.29 3.59 -5.15
N LEU A 23 24.31 3.35 -6.03
CA LEU A 23 24.54 2.97 -7.43
C LEU A 23 25.15 4.12 -8.25
N SER A 24 24.74 5.37 -8.00
CA SER A 24 25.33 6.55 -8.62
C SER A 24 26.81 6.69 -8.25
N ALA A 25 27.19 6.29 -7.03
CA ALA A 25 28.58 6.30 -6.57
C ALA A 25 29.43 5.18 -7.20
N THR A 26 28.84 4.03 -7.55
CA THR A 26 29.59 2.87 -8.10
C THR A 26 29.63 2.80 -9.62
N LYS A 27 28.84 3.61 -10.35
CA LYS A 27 28.83 3.71 -11.84
C LYS A 27 28.64 2.38 -12.61
N VAL A 28 28.09 1.34 -11.97
CA VAL A 28 27.96 0.00 -12.58
C VAL A 28 26.73 -0.14 -13.48
N ILE A 29 25.68 0.66 -13.26
CA ILE A 29 24.37 0.46 -13.90
C ILE A 29 23.98 1.69 -14.74
N PRO A 30 23.56 1.51 -16.01
CA PRO A 30 23.03 2.59 -16.85
C PRO A 30 21.82 3.27 -16.20
N ILE A 31 21.63 4.56 -16.49
CA ILE A 31 20.52 5.36 -15.94
C ILE A 31 19.16 4.77 -16.32
N GLU A 32 19.03 4.13 -17.49
CA GLU A 32 17.78 3.48 -17.88
C GLU A 32 17.42 2.31 -16.94
N GLY A 33 18.42 1.54 -16.50
CA GLY A 33 18.23 0.46 -15.53
C GLY A 33 17.76 0.96 -14.17
N LEU A 34 18.25 2.13 -13.74
CA LEU A 34 17.82 2.78 -12.50
C LEU A 34 16.37 3.28 -12.59
N ALA A 35 15.97 3.84 -13.73
CA ALA A 35 14.60 4.30 -13.98
C ALA A 35 13.59 3.14 -14.01
N LEU A 36 13.98 1.97 -14.55
CA LEU A 36 13.16 0.76 -14.49
C LEU A 36 12.99 0.25 -13.06
N LEU A 37 14.08 0.22 -12.28
CA LEU A 37 14.02 -0.17 -10.86
C LEU A 37 13.15 0.78 -10.04
N LEU A 38 13.19 2.10 -10.32
CA LEU A 38 12.26 3.09 -9.76
C LEU A 38 10.80 2.73 -10.05
N GLY A 39 10.51 2.45 -11.32
CA GLY A 39 9.15 2.13 -11.77
C GLY A 39 8.60 0.90 -11.07
N VAL A 40 9.42 -0.15 -10.94
CA VAL A 40 9.04 -1.38 -10.26
C VAL A 40 8.88 -1.17 -8.75
N ASP A 41 9.81 -0.47 -8.09
CA ASP A 41 9.70 -0.19 -6.64
C ASP A 41 8.40 0.55 -6.32
N ARG A 42 8.10 1.60 -7.09
CA ARG A 42 6.87 2.38 -6.92
C ARG A 42 5.63 1.54 -7.21
N PHE A 43 5.62 0.78 -8.32
CA PHE A 43 4.50 -0.10 -8.66
C PHE A 43 4.23 -1.15 -7.57
N MET A 44 5.28 -1.81 -7.09
CA MET A 44 5.17 -2.81 -6.02
C MET A 44 4.70 -2.20 -4.70
N SER A 45 5.13 -0.98 -4.41
CA SER A 45 4.68 -0.22 -3.25
C SER A 45 3.17 0.05 -3.28
N GLU A 46 2.67 0.55 -4.42
CA GLU A 46 1.24 0.80 -4.62
C GLU A 46 0.43 -0.50 -4.62
N ALA A 47 0.91 -1.55 -5.28
CA ALA A 47 0.27 -2.86 -5.28
C ALA A 47 0.13 -3.44 -3.86
N ARG A 48 1.17 -3.28 -3.03
CA ARG A 48 1.13 -3.65 -1.61
C ARG A 48 0.12 -2.80 -0.84
N ALA A 49 0.06 -1.50 -1.09
CA ALA A 49 -0.90 -0.61 -0.44
C ALA A 49 -2.35 -1.01 -0.77
N ILE A 50 -2.66 -1.28 -2.05
CA ILE A 50 -3.96 -1.73 -2.51
C ILE A 50 -4.33 -3.08 -1.87
N THR A 51 -3.40 -4.04 -1.86
CA THR A 51 -3.64 -5.36 -1.26
C THR A 51 -3.93 -5.26 0.23
N ASN A 52 -3.19 -4.43 0.97
CA ASN A 52 -3.45 -4.18 2.39
C ASN A 52 -4.79 -3.49 2.63
N PHE A 53 -5.16 -2.53 1.78
CA PHE A 53 -6.44 -1.84 1.88
C PHE A 53 -7.62 -2.81 1.69
N ILE A 54 -7.57 -3.62 0.64
CA ILE A 54 -8.58 -4.65 0.36
C ILE A 54 -8.63 -5.66 1.52
N GLY A 55 -7.47 -6.17 1.95
CA GLY A 55 -7.39 -7.15 3.04
C GLY A 55 -8.01 -6.64 4.34
N ASN A 56 -7.70 -5.40 4.75
CA ASN A 56 -8.28 -4.79 5.94
C ASN A 56 -9.79 -4.56 5.80
N GLY A 57 -10.27 -4.13 4.62
CA GLY A 57 -11.70 -3.96 4.34
C GLY A 57 -12.47 -5.29 4.44
N VAL A 58 -11.96 -6.33 3.78
CA VAL A 58 -12.55 -7.68 3.82
C VAL A 58 -12.52 -8.26 5.24
N ALA A 59 -11.40 -8.13 5.96
CA ALA A 59 -11.28 -8.59 7.34
C ALA A 59 -12.30 -7.88 8.26
N THR A 60 -12.52 -6.59 8.07
CA THR A 60 -13.50 -5.80 8.85
C THR A 60 -14.93 -6.27 8.58
N ILE A 61 -15.30 -6.50 7.32
CA ILE A 61 -16.63 -7.00 6.95
C ILE A 61 -16.83 -8.43 7.50
N PHE A 62 -15.82 -9.29 7.36
CA PHE A 62 -15.87 -10.66 7.84
C PHE A 62 -16.03 -10.71 9.36
N LEU A 63 -15.18 -10.00 10.11
CA LEU A 63 -15.24 -9.95 11.58
C LEU A 63 -16.55 -9.38 12.09
N SER A 64 -17.01 -8.25 11.53
CA SER A 64 -18.30 -7.66 11.94
C SER A 64 -19.48 -8.61 11.70
N ASN A 65 -19.43 -9.43 10.64
CA ASN A 65 -20.47 -10.42 10.37
C ASN A 65 -20.41 -11.60 11.35
N GLN A 66 -19.21 -12.06 11.75
CA GLN A 66 -19.03 -13.09 12.78
C GLN A 66 -19.51 -12.61 14.16
N GLU A 67 -19.21 -11.36 14.52
CA GLU A 67 -19.60 -10.73 15.79
C GLU A 67 -21.10 -10.32 15.82
N LYS A 68 -21.88 -10.60 14.76
CA LYS A 68 -23.27 -10.14 14.60
C LYS A 68 -23.47 -8.62 14.68
N MET A 69 -22.40 -7.84 14.51
CA MET A 69 -22.40 -6.37 14.50
C MET A 69 -22.49 -5.78 13.08
N PHE A 70 -22.64 -6.63 12.05
CA PHE A 70 -22.69 -6.19 10.66
C PHE A 70 -24.05 -5.60 10.28
N ASP A 71 -24.06 -4.31 9.97
CA ASP A 71 -25.24 -3.59 9.50
C ASP A 71 -25.43 -3.75 7.99
N LYS A 72 -26.27 -4.73 7.62
CA LYS A 72 -26.63 -5.03 6.24
C LYS A 72 -27.41 -3.91 5.56
N GLN A 73 -28.22 -3.15 6.29
CA GLN A 73 -29.00 -2.05 5.72
C GLN A 73 -28.10 -0.89 5.34
N ARG A 74 -27.12 -0.56 6.20
CA ARG A 74 -26.12 0.47 5.90
C ARG A 74 -25.20 0.06 4.76
N MET A 75 -24.82 -1.21 4.69
CA MET A 75 -24.06 -1.77 3.57
C MET A 75 -24.84 -1.62 2.25
N GLN A 76 -26.11 -2.04 2.22
CA GLN A 76 -26.96 -1.88 1.04
C GLN A 76 -27.08 -0.40 0.62
N LYS A 77 -27.30 0.53 1.56
CA LYS A 77 -27.36 1.96 1.22
C LYS A 77 -26.04 2.47 0.61
N ALA A 78 -24.89 2.02 1.12
CA ALA A 78 -23.59 2.42 0.60
C ALA A 78 -23.33 1.90 -0.83
N PHE A 79 -23.77 0.68 -1.15
CA PHE A 79 -23.58 0.09 -2.49
C PHE A 79 -24.66 0.49 -3.51
N HIS A 80 -25.89 0.79 -3.09
CA HIS A 80 -26.97 1.23 -3.99
C HIS A 80 -26.89 2.72 -4.35
N GLN A 81 -26.07 3.53 -3.68
CA GLN A 81 -25.82 4.94 -4.06
C GLN A 81 -24.79 5.11 -5.18
N GLN A 82 -24.24 4.01 -5.72
CA GLN A 82 -23.25 4.03 -6.82
C GLN A 82 -23.85 3.67 -8.20
N GLY A 83 -25.18 3.69 -8.35
CA GLY A 83 -25.88 3.49 -9.63
C GLY A 83 -26.57 4.75 -10.11
#